data_AF-I1R2U9-F1
#
_entry.id   AF-I1R2U9-F1
#
_cell.length_a   1.000
_cell.length_b   1.000
_cell.length_c   1.000
_cell.angle_alpha   90.00
_cell.angle_beta   90.00
_cell.angle_gamma   90.00
#
_symmetry.space_group_name_H-M   'P 1'
#
loop_
_entity.id
_entity.type
_entity.pdbx_description
1 polymer ?
#
loop_
_entity_poly.entity_id
_entity_poly.type
_entity_poly.pdbx_seq_one_letter_code
_entity_poly.pdbx_strand_id
1 'polypeptide(L)' 'MAEKPPLSPSPASPGTVKEKIQKLGLTDINEGNIVPIDPEKFTPDQKKDFDAMMQQARDQFLNSFMQTRKGTLV' A
#
# COMPACT_ATOMS: atom_id res chain seq x y z
N MET A 1 31.20 15.45 10.11
CA MET A 1 30.67 14.49 9.13
C MET A 1 29.17 14.61 9.17
N ALA A 2 28.54 15.12 8.12
CA ALA A 2 27.09 15.34 8.09
C ALA A 2 26.41 14.08 7.58
N GLU A 3 25.75 13.35 8.48
CA GLU A 3 24.93 12.19 8.15
C GLU A 3 23.73 12.68 7.33
N LYS A 4 23.63 12.21 6.08
CA LYS A 4 22.52 12.54 5.18
C LYS A 4 21.23 11.98 5.80
N PRO A 5 20.17 12.77 5.98
CA PRO A 5 18.92 12.27 6.53
C PRO A 5 18.39 11.11 5.67
N PRO A 6 17.74 10.10 6.27
CA PRO A 6 17.18 8.99 5.52
C PRO A 6 16.21 9.52 4.47
N LEU A 7 16.24 8.95 3.27
CA LEU A 7 15.29 9.31 2.22
C LEU A 7 13.88 9.16 2.77
N SER A 8 13.16 10.28 2.88
CA SER A 8 11.72 10.30 3.13
C SER A 8 11.04 9.34 2.13
N PRO A 9 10.04 8.55 2.55
CA PRO A 9 9.29 7.74 1.60
C PRO A 9 8.71 8.70 0.56
N SER A 10 9.17 8.57 -0.68
CA SER A 10 8.73 9.43 -1.77
C SER A 10 7.21 9.35 -1.85
N PRO A 11 6.49 10.48 -1.96
CA PRO A 11 5.05 10.45 -2.18
C PRO A 11 4.84 9.61 -3.43
N ALA A 12 4.12 8.50 -3.29
CA ALA A 12 3.84 7.63 -4.42
C ALA A 12 3.04 8.45 -5.43
N SER A 13 3.73 8.98 -6.44
CA SER A 13 3.09 9.47 -7.65
C SER A 13 2.11 8.38 -8.10
N PRO A 14 0.88 8.73 -8.53
CA PRO A 14 -0.02 7.76 -9.12
C PRO A 14 0.63 7.29 -10.42
N GLY A 15 1.52 6.30 -10.31
CA GLY A 15 2.25 5.72 -11.43
C GLY A 15 1.24 5.18 -12.43
N THR A 16 1.54 5.38 -13.71
CA THR A 16 0.75 4.84 -14.82
C THR A 16 0.51 3.33 -14.58
N VAL A 17 -0.64 2.82 -15.00
CA VAL A 17 -1.02 1.40 -14.84
C VAL A 17 0.12 0.46 -15.25
N LYS A 18 0.81 0.78 -16.36
CA LYS A 18 2.02 0.10 -16.85
C LYS A 18 3.19 0.05 -15.86
N GLU A 19 3.41 1.10 -15.08
CA GLU A 19 4.45 1.17 -14.05
C GLU A 19 4.07 0.30 -12.84
N LYS A 20 2.79 0.29 -12.44
CA LYS A 20 2.28 -0.56 -11.36
C LYS A 20 2.39 -2.05 -11.71
N ILE A 21 2.04 -2.44 -12.94
CA ILE A 21 2.16 -3.82 -13.44
C ILE A 21 3.62 -4.30 -13.38
N GLN A 22 4.55 -3.48 -13.89
CA GLN A 22 5.98 -3.79 -13.87
C GLN A 22 6.53 -3.89 -12.44
N LYS A 23 6.09 -2.98 -11.55
CA LYS A 23 6.48 -3.01 -10.13
C LYS A 23 5.96 -4.25 -9.39
N LEU A 24 4.84 -4.82 -9.84
CA LEU A 24 4.29 -6.07 -9.32
C LEU A 24 4.93 -7.32 -9.97
N GLY A 25 5.85 -7.16 -10.92
CA GLY A 25 6.53 -8.27 -11.60
C GLY A 25 5.63 -9.02 -12.59
N LEU A 26 4.52 -8.41 -13.01
CA LEU A 26 3.51 -9.07 -13.82
C LEU A 26 3.79 -8.81 -15.31
N THR A 27 4.60 -9.66 -15.94
CA THR A 27 5.09 -9.43 -17.32
C THR A 27 4.06 -9.71 -18.43
N ASP A 28 2.98 -10.42 -18.14
CA ASP A 28 2.02 -10.93 -19.14
C ASP A 28 0.56 -10.48 -18.87
N ILE A 29 0.39 -9.25 -18.36
CA ILE A 29 -0.95 -8.68 -18.17
C ILE A 29 -1.36 -7.91 -19.41
N ASN A 30 -2.46 -8.33 -20.02
CA ASN A 30 -3.14 -7.52 -21.02
C ASN A 30 -3.74 -6.27 -20.35
N GLU A 31 -3.22 -5.09 -20.70
CA GLU A 31 -3.68 -3.80 -20.17
C GLU A 31 -5.18 -3.56 -20.41
N GLY A 32 -5.74 -4.09 -21.50
CA GLY A 32 -7.18 -4.00 -21.79
C GLY A 32 -8.07 -4.77 -20.81
N ASN A 33 -7.49 -5.67 -20.01
CA ASN A 33 -8.19 -6.42 -18.96
C ASN A 33 -8.09 -5.75 -17.58
N ILE A 34 -7.38 -4.62 -17.48
CA ILE A 34 -7.21 -3.92 -16.20
C ILE A 34 -8.39 -2.99 -16.00
N VAL A 35 -9.25 -3.35 -15.06
CA VAL A 35 -10.35 -2.49 -14.63
C VAL A 35 -9.84 -1.59 -13.50
N PRO A 36 -9.82 -0.26 -13.68
CA PRO A 36 -9.52 0.65 -12.59
C PRO A 36 -10.60 0.52 -11.52
N ILE A 37 -10.17 0.25 -10.29
CA ILE A 37 -11.07 0.13 -9.15
C ILE A 37 -11.01 1.46 -8.38
N ASP A 38 -12.09 2.21 -8.44
CA ASP A 38 -12.26 3.44 -7.66
C ASP A 38 -12.98 3.13 -6.33
N PRO A 39 -12.34 3.37 -5.16
CA PRO A 39 -12.98 3.16 -3.86
C PRO A 39 -14.25 4.01 -3.64
N GLU A 40 -14.40 5.10 -4.39
CA GLU A 40 -15.60 5.96 -4.35
C GLU A 40 -16.82 5.34 -5.05
N LYS A 41 -16.61 4.30 -5.87
CA LYS A 41 -17.67 3.60 -6.60
C LYS A 41 -18.13 2.32 -5.89
N PHE A 42 -17.58 2.04 -4.71
CA PHE A 42 -17.95 0.87 -3.92
C PHE A 42 -19.37 0.97 -3.42
N THR A 43 -20.05 -0.17 -3.43
CA THR A 43 -21.30 -0.29 -2.68
C THR A 43 -21.03 -0.09 -1.19
N PRO A 44 -22.03 0.30 -0.38
CA PRO A 44 -21.85 0.53 1.05
C PRO A 44 -21.23 -0.67 1.78
N ASP A 45 -21.61 -1.90 1.42
CA ASP A 45 -21.04 -3.13 1.97
C ASP A 45 -19.57 -3.30 1.57
N GLN A 46 -19.23 -3.17 0.29
CA GLN A 46 -17.83 -3.25 -0.19
C GLN A 46 -16.93 -2.22 0.47
N LYS A 47 -17.45 -1.00 0.66
CA LYS A 47 -16.71 0.08 1.32
C LYS A 47 -16.43 -0.25 2.79
N LYS A 48 -17.42 -0.81 3.49
CA LYS A 48 -17.26 -1.24 4.88
C LYS A 48 -16.18 -2.33 5.01
N ASP A 49 -16.20 -3.34 4.13
CA ASP A 49 -15.18 -4.40 4.13
C ASP A 49 -13.78 -3.85 3.79
N PHE A 50 -13.70 -2.94 2.82
CA PHE A 50 -12.46 -2.27 2.46
C PHE A 50 -11.88 -1.44 3.61
N ASP A 51 -12.72 -0.63 4.27
CA ASP A 51 -12.31 0.18 5.42
C ASP A 51 -11.86 -0.70 6.60
N ALA A 52 -12.56 -1.82 6.85
CA ALA A 52 -12.17 -2.79 7.88
C ALA A 52 -10.80 -3.42 7.57
N MET A 53 -10.56 -3.80 6.30
CA MET A 53 -9.28 -4.32 5.85
C MET A 53 -8.16 -3.28 6.01
N MET A 54 -8.40 -2.03 5.63
CA MET A 54 -7.45 -0.93 5.77
C MET A 54 -7.12 -0.64 7.24
N GLN A 55 -8.12 -0.69 8.11
CA GLN A 55 -7.92 -0.51 9.55
C GLN A 55 -7.05 -1.64 10.12
N GLN A 56 -7.35 -2.90 9.76
CA GLN A 56 -6.55 -4.04 10.20
C GLN A 56 -5.08 -3.93 9.78
N ALA A 57 -4.82 -3.52 8.53
CA ALA A 57 -3.45 -3.35 8.04
C ALA A 57 -2.69 -2.26 8.82
N ARG A 58 -3.37 -1.15 9.15
CA ARG A 58 -2.80 -0.08 9.99
C ARG A 58 -2.49 -0.58 11.40
N ASP A 59 -3.41 -1.33 12.00
CA ASP A 59 -3.23 -1.83 13.36
C ASP A 59 -2.08 -2.84 13.41
N GLN A 60 -1.95 -3.72 12.42
CA GLN A 60 -0.80 -4.63 12.30
C GLN A 60 0.52 -3.87 12.18
N PHE A 61 0.57 -2.83 11.35
CA PHE A 61 1.75 -1.99 11.22
C PHE A 61 2.11 -1.30 12.54
N LEU A 62 1.14 -0.68 13.21
CA LEU A 62 1.36 0.00 14.49
C LEU A 62 1.80 -0.98 15.58
N ASN A 63 1.22 -2.18 15.60
CA ASN A 63 1.60 -3.23 16.56
C ASN A 63 3.04 -3.69 16.33
N SER A 64 3.43 -3.98 15.08
CA SER A 64 4.81 -4.35 14.73
C SER A 64 5.80 -3.23 15.10
N PHE A 65 5.42 -1.98 14.82
CA PHE A 65 6.24 -0.81 15.18
C PHE A 65 6.39 -0.67 16.70
N MET A 66 5.30 -0.82 17.46
CA MET A 66 5.34 -0.79 18.92
C MET A 66 6.17 -1.94 19.50
N GLN A 67 6.08 -3.14 18.93
CA GLN A 67 6.87 -4.29 19.35
C GLN A 67 8.36 -4.05 19.10
N THR A 68 8.71 -3.57 17.91
CA THR A 68 10.09 -3.20 17.56
C THR A 68 10.63 -2.14 18.51
N ARG A 69 9.84 -1.09 18.82
CA ARG A 69 10.21 -0.05 19.80
C ARG A 69 10.44 -0.63 21.21
N LYS A 70 9.73 -1.67 21.60
CA LYS A 70 9.89 -2.37 22.89
C LYS A 70 11.09 -3.34 22.91
N GLY A 71 11.87 -3.41 21.82
CA GLY A 71 13.04 -4.29 21.72
C GLY A 71 12.68 -5.74 21.40
N THR A 72 11.45 -6.01 20.98
CA THR A 72 11.00 -7.33 20.53
C THR A 72 10.92 -7.32 19.01
N LEU A 73 11.76 -8.13 18.35
CA LEU A 73 11.65 -8.37 16.92
C LEU A 73 10.52 -9.37 16.69
N VAL A 74 9.59 -9.04 15.80
CA VAL A 74 8.39 -9.83 15.47
C VAL A 74 8.64 -10.60 14.20
#